data_AF-A0A6A4R684-F1
#
_entry.id   AF-A0A6A4R684-F1
#
_cell.length_a   1.000
_cell.length_b   1.000
_cell.length_c   1.000
_cell.angle_alpha   90.00
_cell.angle_beta   90.00
_cell.angle_gamma   90.00
#
_symmetry.space_group_name_H-M   'P 1'
#
loop_
_entity.id
_entity.type
_entity.pdbx_description
1 polymer ?
#
loop_
_entity_poly.entity_id
_entity_poly.type
_entity_poly.pdbx_seq_one_letter_code
_entity_poly.pdbx_strand_id
1 'polypeptide(L)'
;MAANAVGIGLKFQHMQALVHLAHSVHSAKSAQAPDFLELHAENYMNAGGPLQDRLDELARCYPLSVHGVGLSLGSAEGIDPAHLERLARLVDHLNPALVSEHLAWSRLDGHSYNDLLPVPLTEESLRVLGDNIARTQDRLGRRLLVENPSLYVSLDNRFSETEFLQRLVDTTGCGLLFDVNNAYISAANLGRDL
;
A
#
# COMPACT_ATOMS: atom_id res chain seq x y z
N MET A 1 2.82 -11.24 11.22
CA MET A 1 1.46 -10.90 11.70
C MET A 1 0.64 -12.18 11.79
N ALA A 2 -0.28 -12.31 12.75
CA ALA A 2 -1.14 -13.51 12.86
C ALA A 2 -2.19 -13.53 11.73
N ALA A 3 -2.65 -14.72 11.32
CA ALA A 3 -3.58 -14.88 10.19
C ALA A 3 -4.95 -14.19 10.39
N ASN A 4 -5.38 -14.01 11.64
CA ASN A 4 -6.66 -13.37 12.00
C ASN A 4 -6.45 -12.03 12.72
N ALA A 5 -5.33 -11.34 12.43
CA ALA A 5 -5.02 -10.06 13.04
C ALA A 5 -6.00 -8.98 12.54
N VAL A 6 -6.51 -8.16 13.46
CA VAL A 6 -7.39 -7.03 13.17
C VAL A 6 -6.63 -5.73 13.43
N GLY A 7 -6.45 -4.94 12.38
CA GLY A 7 -5.72 -3.67 12.44
C GLY A 7 -6.61 -2.47 12.17
N ILE A 8 -6.05 -1.28 12.41
CA ILE A 8 -6.69 0.00 12.10
C ILE A 8 -5.72 0.93 11.39
N GLY A 9 -6.25 1.87 10.61
CA GLY A 9 -5.48 2.95 10.02
C GLY A 9 -5.00 3.96 11.08
N LEU A 10 -3.71 4.27 11.06
CA LEU A 10 -3.06 5.25 11.90
C LEU A 10 -3.34 6.66 11.39
N LYS A 11 -4.17 7.41 12.12
CA LYS A 11 -4.37 8.85 11.90
C LYS A 11 -3.65 9.65 12.97
N PHE A 12 -3.08 10.79 12.57
CA PHE A 12 -2.32 11.68 13.46
C PHE A 12 -3.05 12.00 14.78
N GLN A 13 -4.35 12.32 14.68
CA GLN A 13 -5.21 12.66 15.83
C GLN A 13 -5.36 11.53 16.87
N HIS A 14 -5.05 10.27 16.52
CA HIS A 14 -5.17 9.11 17.40
C HIS A 14 -3.82 8.61 17.94
N MET A 15 -2.68 9.14 17.48
CA MET A 15 -1.36 8.65 17.86
C MET A 15 -1.13 8.67 19.37
N GLN A 16 -1.46 9.77 20.04
CA GLN A 16 -1.27 9.90 21.50
C GLN A 16 -2.13 8.89 22.28
N ALA A 17 -3.36 8.66 21.83
CA ALA A 17 -4.25 7.68 22.45
C ALA A 17 -3.70 6.25 22.27
N LEU A 18 -3.14 5.93 21.10
CA LEU A 18 -2.54 4.63 20.81
C LEU A 18 -1.25 4.37 21.60
N VAL A 19 -0.42 5.40 21.81
CA VAL A 19 0.75 5.32 22.71
C VAL A 19 0.31 5.05 24.15
N HIS A 20 -0.67 5.80 24.65
CA HIS A 20 -1.22 5.56 26.00
C HIS A 20 -1.83 4.15 26.13
N LEU A 21 -2.52 3.68 25.10
CA LEU A 21 -3.06 2.33 25.07
C LEU A 21 -1.94 1.29 25.11
N ALA A 22 -0.90 1.44 24.30
CA ALA A 22 0.24 0.53 24.29
C ALA A 22 0.92 0.38 25.66
N HIS A 23 1.02 1.48 26.41
CA HIS A 23 1.60 1.48 27.75
C HIS A 23 0.68 0.90 28.82
N SER A 24 -0.64 1.02 28.67
CA SER A 24 -1.61 0.49 29.66
C SER A 24 -1.85 -1.03 29.53
N VAL A 25 -1.65 -1.60 28.34
CA VAL A 25 -1.87 -3.03 28.02
C VAL A 25 -0.87 -3.97 28.72
N HIS A 26 0.20 -3.45 29.34
CA HIS A 26 1.12 -4.25 30.17
C HIS A 26 0.45 -4.94 31.39
N SER A 27 -0.79 -4.59 31.72
CA SER A 27 -1.51 -5.14 32.89
C SER A 27 -2.56 -6.22 32.58
N ALA A 28 -3.03 -6.31 31.33
CA ALA A 28 -3.85 -7.39 30.79
C ALA A 28 -4.06 -7.06 29.30
N LYS A 29 -4.10 -8.07 28.44
CA LYS A 29 -4.42 -7.94 27.02
C LYS A 29 -5.86 -7.40 26.89
N SER A 30 -6.00 -6.09 26.94
CA SER A 30 -7.27 -5.40 26.77
C SER A 30 -7.80 -5.77 25.39
N ALA A 31 -9.02 -6.30 25.32
CA ALA A 31 -9.70 -6.69 24.09
C ALA A 31 -9.98 -5.53 23.11
N GLN A 32 -9.42 -4.33 23.37
CA GLN A 32 -9.63 -3.11 22.58
C GLN A 32 -8.39 -2.65 21.79
N ALA A 33 -7.19 -3.19 22.04
CA ALA A 33 -6.01 -2.79 21.27
C ALA A 33 -5.98 -3.49 19.90
N PRO A 34 -5.65 -2.77 18.80
CA PRO A 34 -5.51 -3.39 17.49
C PRO A 34 -4.28 -4.31 17.44
N ASP A 35 -4.33 -5.35 16.63
CA ASP A 35 -3.22 -6.28 16.42
C ASP A 35 -2.09 -5.67 15.58
N PHE A 36 -2.41 -4.68 14.75
CA PHE A 36 -1.44 -3.92 13.94
C PHE A 36 -1.98 -2.53 13.58
N LEU A 37 -1.07 -1.66 13.13
CA LEU A 37 -1.41 -0.32 12.64
C LEU A 37 -1.00 -0.19 11.17
N GLU A 38 -1.88 0.39 10.36
CA GLU A 38 -1.56 0.73 8.98
C GLU A 38 -1.30 2.22 8.81
N LEU A 39 -0.23 2.61 8.12
CA LEU A 39 0.10 4.01 7.89
C LEU A 39 0.31 4.28 6.40
N HIS A 40 -0.04 5.49 5.96
CA HIS A 40 0.26 5.95 4.61
C HIS A 40 1.69 6.49 4.57
N ALA A 41 2.54 5.90 3.72
CA ALA A 41 3.97 6.13 3.72
C ALA A 41 4.34 7.62 3.55
N GLU A 42 3.65 8.30 2.65
CA GLU A 42 3.90 9.69 2.22
C GLU A 42 3.77 10.69 3.37
N ASN A 43 2.94 10.38 4.38
CA ASN A 43 2.81 11.21 5.58
C ASN A 43 4.05 11.18 6.49
N TYR A 44 4.92 10.17 6.33
CA TYR A 44 6.03 9.90 7.23
C TYR A 44 7.40 9.81 6.54
N MET A 45 7.46 9.77 5.21
CA MET A 45 8.71 9.73 4.44
C MET A 45 9.68 10.89 4.73
N ASN A 46 9.17 12.03 5.20
CA ASN A 46 9.95 13.21 5.60
C ASN A 46 9.64 13.65 7.05
N ALA A 47 9.12 12.73 7.87
CA ALA A 47 8.86 13.05 9.26
C ALA A 47 10.18 13.31 10.02
N GLY A 48 10.07 14.17 11.04
CA GLY A 48 11.15 14.51 11.94
C GLY A 48 10.57 15.05 13.24
N GLY A 49 11.43 15.20 14.26
CA GLY A 49 11.03 15.72 15.55
C GLY A 49 9.90 14.91 16.22
N PRO A 50 8.94 15.57 16.90
CA PRO A 50 7.95 14.86 17.72
C PRO A 50 7.05 13.86 16.98
N LEU A 51 6.86 14.03 15.66
CA LEU A 51 6.09 13.08 14.85
C LEU A 51 6.86 11.76 14.68
N GLN A 52 8.15 11.86 14.38
CA GLN A 52 9.04 10.70 14.26
C GLN A 52 9.13 9.98 15.60
N ASP A 53 9.33 10.71 16.70
CA ASP A 53 9.45 10.11 18.04
C ASP A 53 8.23 9.25 18.42
N ARG A 54 7.02 9.76 18.11
CA ARG A 54 5.76 9.05 18.34
C ARG A 54 5.59 7.85 17.42
N LEU A 55 6.00 7.98 16.15
CA LEU A 55 5.95 6.87 15.20
C LEU A 55 6.88 5.74 15.65
N ASP A 56 8.09 6.08 16.10
CA ASP A 56 9.08 5.13 16.61
C ASP A 56 8.57 4.42 17.87
N GLU A 57 7.87 5.14 18.74
CA GLU A 57 7.22 4.57 19.92
C GLU A 57 6.12 3.58 19.53
N LEU A 58 5.24 3.93 18.60
CA LEU A 58 4.21 3.02 18.10
C LEU A 58 4.81 1.80 17.39
N ALA A 59 5.89 1.97 16.61
CA ALA A 59 6.58 0.88 15.92
C ALA A 59 7.19 -0.15 16.89
N ARG A 60 7.58 0.28 18.11
CA ARG A 60 8.03 -0.64 19.17
C ARG A 60 6.89 -1.44 19.80
N CYS A 61 5.65 -0.95 19.70
CA CYS A 61 4.50 -1.52 20.37
C CYS A 61 3.60 -2.36 19.45
N TYR A 62 3.53 -1.99 18.16
CA TYR A 62 2.63 -2.62 17.19
C TYR A 62 3.40 -3.04 15.93
N PRO A 63 3.11 -4.22 15.36
CA PRO A 63 3.42 -4.48 13.97
C PRO A 63 2.82 -3.41 13.07
N LEU A 64 3.57 -2.99 12.05
CA LEU A 64 3.14 -1.95 11.11
C LEU A 64 2.84 -2.53 9.73
N SER A 65 1.81 -2.00 9.07
CA SER A 65 1.57 -2.09 7.62
C SER A 65 1.90 -0.72 7.03
N VAL A 66 2.81 -0.66 6.06
CA VAL A 66 3.15 0.59 5.36
C VAL A 66 2.52 0.56 3.98
N HIS A 67 1.58 1.46 3.74
CA HIS A 67 0.83 1.54 2.51
C HIS A 67 1.22 2.81 1.73
N GLY A 68 1.71 2.66 0.50
CA GLY A 68 2.10 3.75 -0.40
C GLY A 68 0.99 4.15 -1.36
N VAL A 69 0.97 5.42 -1.73
CA VAL A 69 0.06 5.98 -2.75
C VAL A 69 0.80 6.76 -3.85
N GLY A 70 2.12 6.83 -3.79
CA GLY A 70 2.93 7.74 -4.60
C GLY A 70 3.95 7.08 -5.54
N LEU A 71 4.13 5.75 -5.51
CA LEU A 71 5.09 5.10 -6.43
C LEU A 71 4.58 5.06 -7.87
N SER A 72 3.26 5.10 -8.07
CA SER A 72 2.64 5.08 -9.39
C SER A 72 3.08 3.84 -10.20
N LEU A 73 2.86 2.64 -9.64
CA LEU A 73 3.34 1.38 -10.22
C LEU A 73 2.89 1.16 -11.68
N GLY A 74 1.76 1.73 -12.09
CA GLY A 74 1.25 1.67 -13.45
C GLY A 74 1.86 2.68 -14.43
N SER A 75 2.79 3.54 -14.01
CA SER A 75 3.37 4.56 -14.92
C SER A 75 4.29 3.92 -15.95
N ALA A 76 4.04 4.22 -17.22
CA ALA A 76 4.87 3.80 -18.35
C ALA A 76 6.28 4.42 -18.34
N GLU A 77 6.49 5.51 -17.60
CA GLU A 77 7.80 6.14 -17.41
C GLU A 77 8.66 5.45 -16.34
N GLY A 78 8.11 4.44 -15.67
CA GLY A 78 8.72 3.79 -14.52
C GLY A 78 8.48 4.53 -13.20
N ILE A 79 9.05 4.00 -12.13
CA ILE A 79 8.97 4.59 -10.78
C ILE A 79 9.99 5.72 -10.60
N ASP A 80 9.63 6.76 -9.83
CA ASP A 80 10.57 7.82 -9.44
C ASP A 80 11.63 7.25 -8.47
N PRO A 81 12.92 7.22 -8.83
CA PRO A 81 13.97 6.68 -7.96
C PRO A 81 14.08 7.44 -6.63
N ALA A 82 13.84 8.75 -6.62
CA ALA A 82 13.90 9.55 -5.40
C ALA A 82 12.73 9.25 -4.47
N HIS A 83 11.55 8.97 -5.01
CA HIS A 83 10.39 8.52 -4.24
C HIS A 83 10.62 7.12 -3.66
N LEU A 84 11.07 6.17 -4.49
CA LEU A 84 11.39 4.82 -4.03
C LEU A 84 12.43 4.84 -2.90
N GLU A 85 13.44 5.70 -3.00
CA GLU A 85 14.46 5.81 -1.96
C GLU A 85 13.90 6.41 -0.65
N ARG A 86 12.93 7.35 -0.71
CA ARG A 86 12.22 7.83 0.49
C ARG A 86 11.39 6.72 1.14
N LEU A 87 10.65 5.95 0.34
CA LEU A 87 9.90 4.79 0.83
C LEU A 87 10.83 3.78 1.47
N ALA A 88 11.94 3.47 0.81
CA ALA A 88 12.89 2.48 1.30
C ALA A 88 13.51 2.90 2.64
N ARG A 89 13.91 4.17 2.81
CA ARG A 89 14.36 4.66 4.12
C ARG A 89 13.31 4.51 5.22
N LEU A 90 12.04 4.79 4.92
CA LEU A 90 10.95 4.60 5.88
C LEU A 90 10.76 3.13 6.23
N VAL A 91 10.77 2.25 5.23
CA VAL A 91 10.65 0.79 5.41
C VAL A 91 11.83 0.22 6.18
N ASP A 92 13.06 0.65 5.88
CA ASP A 92 14.28 0.23 6.57
C ASP A 92 14.26 0.68 8.05
N HIS A 93 13.79 1.90 8.30
CA HIS A 93 13.66 2.46 9.65
C HIS A 93 12.60 1.76 10.49
N LEU A 94 11.40 1.55 9.94
CA LEU A 94 10.26 0.98 10.67
C LEU A 94 10.27 -0.55 10.71
N ASN A 95 10.96 -1.20 9.78
CA ASN A 95 10.92 -2.64 9.54
C ASN A 95 9.48 -3.22 9.62
N PRO A 96 8.54 -2.75 8.77
CA PRO A 96 7.13 -3.10 8.89
C PRO A 96 6.89 -4.58 8.58
N ALA A 97 5.77 -5.10 9.05
CA ALA A 97 5.33 -6.46 8.73
C ALA A 97 4.86 -6.58 7.27
N LEU A 98 4.21 -5.54 6.74
CA LEU A 98 3.65 -5.51 5.38
C LEU A 98 4.03 -4.19 4.70
N VAL A 99 4.24 -4.24 3.38
CA VAL A 99 4.36 -3.07 2.53
C VAL A 99 3.43 -3.25 1.34
N SER A 100 2.60 -2.24 1.05
CA SER A 100 1.63 -2.28 -0.03
C SER A 100 1.65 -1.01 -0.89
N GLU A 101 1.16 -1.12 -2.11
CA GLU A 101 0.98 -0.02 -3.08
C GLU A 101 -0.21 -0.32 -3.99
N HIS A 102 -0.62 0.64 -4.81
CA HIS A 102 -1.78 0.53 -5.67
C HIS A 102 -1.44 0.06 -7.09
N LEU A 103 -2.36 -0.72 -7.68
CA LEU A 103 -2.40 -0.93 -9.12
C LEU A 103 -2.99 0.30 -9.81
N ALA A 104 -2.20 1.37 -9.89
CA ALA A 104 -2.60 2.63 -10.49
C ALA A 104 -1.39 3.40 -11.02
N TRP A 105 -1.65 4.41 -11.84
CA TRP A 105 -0.65 5.43 -12.17
C TRP A 105 -1.10 6.79 -11.66
N SER A 106 -0.14 7.60 -11.23
CA SER A 106 -0.36 8.98 -10.77
C SER A 106 0.78 9.88 -11.24
N ARG A 107 1.59 9.43 -12.21
CA ARG A 107 2.72 10.19 -12.74
C ARG A 107 2.87 10.02 -14.26
N LEU A 108 3.02 11.15 -14.96
CA LEU A 108 3.24 11.23 -16.42
C LEU A 108 3.95 12.56 -16.75
N ASP A 109 4.90 12.55 -17.68
CA ASP A 109 5.68 13.70 -18.16
C ASP A 109 6.33 14.51 -17.02
N GLY A 110 6.80 13.82 -15.98
CA GLY A 110 7.38 14.47 -14.79
C GLY A 110 6.37 15.17 -13.88
N HIS A 111 5.06 15.11 -14.18
CA HIS A 111 3.99 15.64 -13.35
C HIS A 111 3.40 14.55 -12.45
N SER A 112 3.11 14.91 -11.20
CA SER A 112 2.38 14.06 -10.26
C SER A 112 0.93 14.51 -10.16
N TYR A 113 0.02 13.54 -10.14
CA TYR A 113 -1.42 13.73 -9.98
C TYR A 113 -1.82 13.28 -8.58
N ASN A 114 -2.85 13.92 -8.03
CA ASN A 114 -3.38 13.54 -6.71
C ASN A 114 -4.27 12.29 -6.77
N ASP A 115 -4.70 11.90 -7.98
CA ASP A 115 -5.58 10.77 -8.22
C ASP A 115 -4.77 9.53 -8.61
N LEU A 116 -5.27 8.38 -8.18
CA LEU A 116 -4.83 7.07 -8.62
C LEU A 116 -5.61 6.68 -9.88
N LEU A 117 -4.97 6.86 -11.03
CA LEU A 117 -5.59 6.71 -12.33
C LEU A 117 -5.52 5.25 -12.81
N PRO A 118 -6.55 4.77 -13.54
CA PRO A 118 -6.71 3.39 -13.91
C PRO A 118 -5.72 3.02 -15.01
N VAL A 119 -5.22 1.79 -14.92
CA VAL A 119 -4.34 1.18 -15.90
C VAL A 119 -5.17 0.30 -16.84
N PRO A 120 -5.00 0.39 -18.18
CA PRO A 120 -5.61 -0.57 -19.09
C PRO A 120 -5.15 -1.99 -18.77
N LEU A 121 -6.05 -2.96 -18.66
CA LEU A 121 -5.72 -4.34 -18.30
C LEU A 121 -5.26 -5.11 -19.55
N THR A 122 -4.02 -4.86 -19.97
CA THR A 122 -3.40 -5.41 -21.19
C THR A 122 -2.06 -6.07 -20.89
N GLU A 123 -1.53 -6.85 -21.84
CA GLU A 123 -0.21 -7.46 -21.72
C GLU A 123 0.91 -6.41 -21.56
N GLU A 124 0.78 -5.26 -22.23
CA GLU A 124 1.74 -4.16 -22.12
C GLU A 124 1.77 -3.58 -20.71
N SER A 125 0.59 -3.30 -20.14
CA SER A 125 0.47 -2.81 -18.76
C SER A 125 0.98 -3.83 -17.74
N LEU A 126 0.72 -5.13 -17.98
CA LEU A 126 1.22 -6.22 -17.14
C LEU A 126 2.75 -6.20 -17.09
N ARG A 127 3.41 -6.02 -18.23
CA ARG A 127 4.88 -5.90 -18.30
C ARG A 127 5.39 -4.66 -17.55
N VAL A 128 4.77 -3.49 -17.78
CA VAL A 128 5.16 -2.23 -17.10
C VAL A 128 5.02 -2.34 -15.59
N LEU A 129 3.86 -2.79 -15.11
CA LEU A 129 3.62 -3.03 -13.68
C LEU A 129 4.59 -4.07 -13.12
N GLY A 130 4.82 -5.16 -13.86
CA GLY A 130 5.76 -6.21 -13.46
C GLY A 130 7.17 -5.69 -13.25
N ASP A 131 7.68 -4.90 -14.19
CA ASP A 131 9.01 -4.28 -14.09
C ASP A 131 9.09 -3.29 -12.89
N ASN A 132 8.04 -2.51 -12.65
CA ASN A 132 7.96 -1.55 -11.55
C ASN A 132 7.87 -2.23 -10.17
N ILE A 133 7.09 -3.31 -10.07
CA ILE A 133 6.98 -4.15 -8.87
C ILE A 133 8.32 -4.82 -8.58
N ALA A 134 8.96 -5.43 -9.59
CA ALA A 134 10.26 -6.08 -9.43
C ALA A 134 11.30 -5.09 -8.89
N ARG A 135 11.44 -3.90 -9.51
CA ARG A 135 12.33 -2.83 -9.04
C ARG A 135 12.06 -2.43 -7.59
N THR A 136 10.77 -2.33 -7.22
CA THR A 136 10.37 -1.96 -5.86
C THR A 136 10.74 -3.06 -4.86
N GLN A 137 10.41 -4.33 -5.15
CA GLN A 137 10.74 -5.46 -4.29
C GLN A 137 12.26 -5.63 -4.13
N ASP A 138 13.02 -5.46 -5.22
CA ASP A 138 14.49 -5.52 -5.21
C ASP A 138 15.08 -4.45 -4.30
N ARG A 139 14.58 -3.21 -4.38
CA ARG A 139 15.06 -2.13 -3.52
C ARG A 139 14.65 -2.29 -2.07
N LEU A 140 13.42 -2.76 -1.81
CA LEU A 140 12.91 -2.92 -0.45
C LEU A 140 13.40 -4.22 0.22
N GLY A 141 13.93 -5.16 -0.54
CA GLY A 141 14.38 -6.47 -0.05
C GLY A 141 13.24 -7.32 0.52
N ARG A 142 12.00 -7.12 0.08
CA ARG A 142 10.81 -7.80 0.60
C ARG A 142 9.70 -7.88 -0.43
N ARG A 143 8.76 -8.80 -0.18
CA ARG A 143 7.55 -8.94 -1.00
C ARG A 143 6.64 -7.72 -0.83
N LEU A 144 6.23 -7.14 -1.95
CA LEU A 144 5.26 -6.05 -2.02
C LEU A 144 3.84 -6.63 -2.13
N LEU A 145 2.86 -6.00 -1.51
CA LEU A 145 1.44 -6.26 -1.77
C LEU A 145 0.91 -5.22 -2.76
N VAL A 146 0.12 -5.65 -3.74
CA VAL A 146 -0.55 -4.76 -4.68
C VAL A 146 -2.02 -4.70 -4.36
N GLU A 147 -2.58 -3.50 -4.22
CA GLU A 147 -4.00 -3.28 -4.01
C GLU A 147 -4.77 -3.24 -5.32
N ASN A 148 -5.94 -3.90 -5.37
CA ASN A 148 -6.82 -3.85 -6.53
C ASN A 148 -7.44 -2.45 -6.70
N PRO A 149 -7.57 -1.96 -7.94
CA PRO A 149 -8.04 -0.60 -8.18
C PRO A 149 -9.56 -0.47 -8.01
N SER A 150 -10.01 0.76 -7.74
CA SER A 150 -11.39 1.17 -8.01
C SER A 150 -11.52 1.62 -9.46
N LEU A 151 -12.15 0.81 -10.32
CA LEU A 151 -12.36 1.13 -11.73
C LEU A 151 -13.57 2.05 -11.89
N TYR A 152 -13.31 3.31 -12.24
CA TYR A 152 -14.35 4.32 -12.49
C TYR A 152 -14.65 4.57 -13.97
N VAL A 153 -13.82 4.04 -14.86
CA VAL A 153 -14.02 4.10 -16.32
C VAL A 153 -13.64 2.77 -16.94
N SER A 154 -14.42 2.34 -17.93
CA SER A 154 -14.05 1.19 -18.76
C SER A 154 -12.98 1.62 -19.76
N LEU A 155 -11.81 0.98 -19.67
CA LEU A 155 -10.74 1.11 -20.66
C LEU A 155 -10.81 -0.06 -21.66
N ASP A 156 -10.02 0.01 -22.74
CA ASP A 156 -9.87 -1.09 -23.71
C ASP A 156 -9.05 -2.23 -23.09
N ASN A 157 -9.72 -2.97 -22.19
CA ASN A 157 -9.13 -4.06 -21.43
C ASN A 157 -9.12 -5.35 -22.27
N ARG A 158 -8.01 -6.08 -22.22
CA ARG A 158 -7.87 -7.41 -22.82
C ARG A 158 -8.09 -8.54 -21.83
N PHE A 159 -7.89 -8.24 -20.55
CA PHE A 159 -8.10 -9.15 -19.43
C PHE A 159 -9.26 -8.70 -18.54
N SER A 160 -9.88 -9.64 -17.84
CA SER A 160 -10.70 -9.31 -16.68
C SER A 160 -9.80 -8.82 -15.53
N GLU A 161 -10.39 -8.13 -14.55
CA GLU A 161 -9.65 -7.68 -13.36
C GLU A 161 -9.00 -8.86 -12.62
N THR A 162 -9.78 -9.92 -12.41
CA THR A 162 -9.29 -11.13 -11.73
C THR A 162 -8.18 -11.83 -12.51
N GLU A 163 -8.31 -11.93 -13.84
CA GLU A 163 -7.26 -12.53 -14.67
C GLU A 163 -5.98 -11.68 -14.63
N PHE A 164 -6.11 -10.36 -14.71
CA PHE A 164 -4.98 -9.45 -14.64
C PHE A 164 -4.23 -9.57 -13.31
N LEU A 165 -4.95 -9.53 -12.19
CA LEU A 165 -4.37 -9.64 -10.85
C LEU A 165 -3.68 -10.98 -10.64
N GLN A 166 -4.29 -12.09 -11.09
CA GLN A 166 -3.68 -13.42 -11.00
C GLN A 166 -2.36 -13.47 -11.78
N ARG A 167 -2.35 -13.00 -13.03
CA ARG A 167 -1.14 -12.94 -13.85
C ARG A 167 -0.06 -12.06 -13.22
N LEU A 168 -0.45 -10.93 -12.62
CA LEU A 168 0.48 -10.01 -11.96
C LEU A 168 1.17 -10.68 -10.77
N VAL A 169 0.41 -11.39 -9.94
CA VAL A 169 0.94 -12.17 -8.80
C VAL A 169 1.87 -13.28 -9.30
N ASP A 170 1.46 -14.05 -10.30
CA ASP A 170 2.23 -15.19 -10.81
C ASP A 170 3.57 -14.75 -11.44
N THR A 171 3.60 -13.61 -12.12
CA THR A 171 4.79 -13.11 -12.83
C THR A 171 5.77 -12.37 -11.92
N THR A 172 5.29 -11.69 -10.87
CA THR A 172 6.13 -10.83 -10.02
C THR A 172 6.43 -11.42 -8.65
N GLY A 173 5.66 -12.42 -8.22
CA GLY A 173 5.69 -12.92 -6.86
C GLY A 173 5.14 -11.94 -5.81
N CYS A 174 4.54 -10.81 -6.21
CA CYS A 174 3.91 -9.88 -5.27
C CYS A 174 2.72 -10.56 -4.56
N GLY A 175 2.29 -10.02 -3.43
CA GLY A 175 1.02 -10.39 -2.80
C GLY A 175 -0.10 -9.48 -3.26
N LEU A 176 -1.31 -9.77 -2.79
CA LEU A 176 -2.50 -8.97 -3.03
C LEU A 176 -2.97 -8.36 -1.70
N LEU A 177 -3.19 -7.05 -1.68
CA LEU A 177 -3.99 -6.38 -0.67
C LEU A 177 -5.40 -6.22 -1.25
N PHE A 178 -6.32 -7.10 -0.88
CA PHE A 178 -7.64 -7.09 -1.50
C PHE A 178 -8.59 -6.14 -0.78
N ASP A 179 -8.87 -4.99 -1.39
CA ASP A 179 -9.88 -4.06 -0.94
C ASP A 179 -11.26 -4.44 -1.53
N VAL A 180 -12.13 -4.89 -0.62
CA VAL A 180 -13.51 -5.33 -0.93
C VAL A 180 -14.37 -4.17 -1.42
N ASN A 181 -14.15 -2.97 -0.91
CA ASN A 181 -14.89 -1.78 -1.32
C ASN A 181 -14.49 -1.36 -2.75
N ASN A 182 -13.20 -1.42 -3.09
CA ASN A 182 -12.74 -1.17 -4.46
C ASN A 182 -13.36 -2.17 -5.43
N ALA A 183 -13.38 -3.46 -5.08
CA ALA A 183 -13.98 -4.48 -5.92
C ALA A 183 -15.49 -4.25 -6.12
N TYR A 184 -16.22 -3.89 -5.05
CA TYR A 184 -17.64 -3.52 -5.14
C TYR A 184 -17.86 -2.29 -6.02
N ILE A 185 -17.05 -1.24 -5.86
CA ILE A 185 -17.14 -0.01 -6.68
C ILE A 185 -16.87 -0.33 -8.15
N SER A 186 -15.84 -1.14 -8.45
CA SER A 186 -15.54 -1.60 -9.81
C SER A 186 -16.72 -2.36 -10.41
N ALA A 187 -17.32 -3.29 -9.67
CA ALA A 187 -18.49 -4.05 -10.11
C ALA A 187 -19.69 -3.12 -10.40
N ALA A 188 -20.01 -2.21 -9.46
CA ALA A 188 -21.11 -1.27 -9.60
C ALA A 188 -20.92 -0.31 -10.80
N ASN A 189 -19.73 0.27 -10.96
CA ASN A 189 -19.44 1.22 -12.05
C ASN A 189 -19.46 0.55 -13.44
N LEU A 190 -19.06 -0.72 -13.52
CA LEU A 190 -18.98 -1.46 -14.78
C LEU A 190 -20.23 -2.31 -15.06
N GLY A 191 -21.25 -2.27 -14.19
CA GLY A 191 -22.48 -3.05 -14.32
C GLY A 191 -22.25 -4.56 -14.26
N ARG A 192 -21.34 -5.00 -13.39
CA ARG A 192 -20.95 -6.40 -13.17
C ARG A 192 -21.35 -6.86 -11.78
N ASP A 193 -21.36 -8.18 -11.58
CA ASP A 193 -21.44 -8.78 -10.25
C ASP A 193 -20.04 -8.87 -9.63
N LEU A 194 -19.97 -8.93 -8.29
CA LEU A 194 -18.74 -9.07 -7.51
C LEU A 194 -18.26 -10.53 -7.45
#